data_AF-A0A3G2EKC8-F1
#
_entry.id   AF-A0A3G2EKC8-F1
#
_cell.length_a   1.000
_cell.length_b   1.000
_cell.length_c   1.000
_cell.angle_alpha   90.00
_cell.angle_beta   90.00
_cell.angle_gamma   90.00
#
_symmetry.space_group_name_H-M   'P 1'
#
loop_
_entity.id
_entity.type
_entity.pdbx_description
1 polymer ?
#
loop_
_entity_poly.entity_id
_entity_poly.type
_entity_poly.pdbx_seq_one_letter_code
_entity_poly.pdbx_strand_id
1 'polypeptide(L)'
;MAACALLLGACAAKPPTQTPVLVQTPPRVVVVADPQLAELLAYQSALRLMTPSELAKAQLDLTKADHAPHNTLRRAMLQATVRGPGDLARAQALLEPLATATGKDAQLLAPLAQLLGSQYAELRRQEDSIDKLNTQLRDAQRRIDLLNEKLEALKNIERSLSVRPAAGAAK
;
A
#
# COMPACT_ATOMS: atom_id res chain seq x y z
N MET A 1 4.19 -84.54 23.25
CA MET A 1 3.04 -83.64 23.03
C MET A 1 3.57 -82.22 22.87
N ALA A 2 3.77 -81.83 21.61
CA ALA A 2 4.30 -80.54 21.20
C ALA A 2 3.14 -79.65 20.77
N ALA A 3 3.06 -78.43 21.32
CA ALA A 3 2.43 -77.23 20.73
C ALA A 3 2.08 -76.24 21.83
N CYS A 4 3.02 -75.39 22.26
CA CYS A 4 2.69 -74.21 23.06
C CYS A 4 3.80 -73.13 22.97
N ALA A 5 4.38 -72.92 21.79
CA ALA A 5 5.53 -72.02 21.61
C ALA A 5 5.35 -71.00 20.48
N LEU A 6 4.14 -70.44 20.29
CA LEU A 6 3.89 -69.50 19.18
C LEU A 6 3.17 -68.19 19.54
N LEU A 7 3.14 -67.74 20.81
CA LEU A 7 2.38 -66.53 21.18
C LEU A 7 3.11 -65.50 22.06
N LEU A 8 4.40 -65.22 21.83
CA LEU A 8 5.13 -64.19 22.60
C LEU A 8 5.88 -63.13 21.77
N GLY A 9 5.60 -63.01 20.47
CA GLY A 9 6.35 -62.11 19.57
C GLY A 9 5.80 -60.69 19.35
N ALA A 10 4.74 -60.25 20.05
CA ALA A 10 3.96 -59.09 19.58
C ALA A 10 4.05 -57.79 20.41
N CYS A 11 4.88 -57.70 21.46
CA CYS A 11 4.92 -56.51 22.34
C CYS A 11 6.23 -55.70 22.30
N ALA A 12 7.05 -55.85 21.27
CA ALA A 12 8.24 -55.00 21.06
C ALA A 12 7.96 -53.87 20.05
N ALA A 13 6.86 -53.14 20.21
CA ALA A 13 6.66 -51.89 19.48
C ALA A 13 7.52 -50.80 20.10
N LYS A 14 8.67 -50.51 19.48
CA LYS A 14 9.58 -49.42 19.87
C LYS A 14 8.81 -48.08 19.85
N PRO A 15 8.84 -47.27 20.92
CA PRO A 15 8.20 -45.96 20.89
C PRO A 15 8.85 -45.11 19.79
N PRO A 16 8.08 -44.36 19.00
CA PRO A 16 8.65 -43.48 17.99
C PRO A 16 9.53 -42.45 18.70
N THR A 17 10.81 -42.44 18.35
CA THR A 17 11.76 -41.42 18.79
C THR A 17 11.24 -40.08 18.29
N GLN A 18 10.61 -39.30 19.18
CA GLN A 18 10.23 -37.93 18.87
C GLN A 18 11.52 -37.15 18.63
N THR A 19 11.77 -36.78 17.37
CA THR A 19 12.75 -35.75 17.06
C THR A 19 12.31 -34.47 17.77
N PRO A 20 13.17 -33.84 18.58
CA PRO A 20 12.81 -32.61 19.27
C PRO A 20 12.47 -31.56 18.22
N VAL A 21 11.20 -31.17 18.15
CA VAL A 21 10.77 -30.00 17.38
C VAL A 21 11.43 -28.80 18.06
N LEU A 22 12.43 -28.23 17.40
CA LEU A 22 12.98 -26.92 17.78
C LEU A 22 11.84 -25.91 17.63
N VAL A 23 11.12 -25.65 18.72
CA VAL A 23 10.22 -24.52 18.82
C VAL A 23 11.11 -23.28 18.70
N GLN A 24 11.16 -22.70 17.50
CA GLN A 24 11.79 -21.41 17.29
C GLN A 24 11.05 -20.44 18.21
N THR A 25 11.70 -20.05 19.31
CA THR A 25 11.17 -19.02 20.19
C THR A 25 11.08 -17.74 19.37
N PRO A 26 9.90 -17.11 19.28
CA PRO A 26 9.76 -15.88 18.52
C PRO A 26 10.75 -14.85 19.09
N PRO A 27 11.42 -14.05 18.24
CA PRO A 27 12.38 -13.07 18.70
C PRO A 27 11.70 -12.12 19.69
N ARG A 28 12.23 -12.05 20.91
CA ARG A 28 11.70 -11.16 21.95
C ARG A 28 12.08 -9.72 21.60
N VAL A 29 11.16 -8.97 21.03
CA VAL A 29 11.33 -7.55 20.74
C VAL A 29 11.25 -6.78 22.06
N VAL A 30 12.37 -6.19 22.49
CA VAL A 30 12.39 -5.28 23.64
C VAL A 30 11.99 -3.89 23.13
N VAL A 31 10.80 -3.42 23.53
CA VAL A 31 10.36 -2.06 23.23
C VAL A 31 11.04 -1.11 24.20
N VAL A 32 12.06 -0.40 23.72
CA VAL A 32 12.65 0.72 24.47
C VAL A 32 11.77 1.94 24.20
N ALA A 33 11.09 2.43 25.24
CA ALA A 33 10.24 3.61 25.12
C ALA A 33 11.13 4.87 25.06
N ASP A 34 11.40 5.35 23.85
CA ASP A 34 12.06 6.64 23.62
C ASP A 34 11.01 7.77 23.54
N PRO A 35 11.06 8.79 24.42
CA PRO A 35 10.13 9.91 24.36
C PRO A 35 10.19 10.67 23.02
N GLN A 36 11.36 10.76 22.37
CA GLN A 36 11.50 11.44 21.08
C GLN A 36 10.76 10.71 19.96
N LEU A 37 10.78 9.37 20.00
CA LEU A 37 10.02 8.54 19.07
C LEU A 37 8.51 8.71 19.28
N ALA A 38 8.07 8.75 20.55
CA ALA A 38 6.67 8.98 20.88
C ALA A 38 6.16 10.34 20.35
N GLU A 39 6.97 11.40 20.48
CA GLU A 39 6.66 12.72 19.90
C GLU A 39 6.53 12.68 18.37
N LEU A 40 7.40 11.95 17.68
CA LEU A 40 7.32 11.82 16.21
C LEU A 40 6.06 11.08 15.77
N LEU A 41 5.67 10.03 16.48
CA LEU A 41 4.43 9.30 16.22
C LEU A 41 3.20 10.17 16.52
N ALA A 42 3.21 10.93 17.61
CA ALA A 42 2.16 11.89 17.92
C ALA A 42 2.08 13.03 16.89
N TYR A 43 3.22 13.49 16.38
CA TYR A 43 3.27 14.46 15.29
C TYR A 43 2.62 13.90 14.02
N GLN A 44 2.95 12.67 13.64
CA GLN A 44 2.37 12.01 12.46
C GLN A 44 0.84 11.83 12.57
N SER A 45 0.31 11.55 13.76
CA SER A 45 -1.14 11.48 13.96
C SER A 45 -1.79 12.86 13.92
N ALA A 46 -1.16 13.88 14.52
CA ALA A 46 -1.63 15.26 14.49
C ALA A 46 -1.70 15.83 13.07
N LEU A 47 -0.73 15.53 12.19
CA LEU A 47 -0.72 15.99 10.81
C LEU A 47 -2.00 15.62 10.04
N ARG A 48 -2.64 14.49 10.37
CA ARG A 48 -3.88 14.05 9.70
C ARG A 48 -5.10 14.87 10.10
N LEU A 49 -5.02 15.58 11.23
CA LEU A 49 -6.10 16.40 11.79
C LEU A 49 -5.95 17.88 11.44
N MET A 50 -4.78 18.29 10.93
CA MET A 50 -4.50 19.67 10.59
C MET A 50 -5.25 20.14 9.35
N THR A 51 -5.63 21.41 9.36
CA THR A 51 -6.18 22.11 8.19
C THR A 51 -5.10 22.41 7.15
N PRO A 52 -5.46 22.66 5.87
CA PRO A 52 -4.48 23.03 4.84
C PRO A 52 -3.64 24.26 5.19
N SER A 53 -4.22 25.25 5.88
CA SER A 53 -3.51 26.44 6.36
C SER A 53 -2.49 26.13 7.45
N GLU A 54 -2.80 25.20 8.36
CA GLU A 54 -1.88 24.76 9.41
C GLU A 54 -0.72 23.95 8.84
N LEU A 55 -1.00 23.09 7.84
CA LEU A 55 0.04 22.34 7.14
C LEU A 55 1.01 23.27 6.40
N ALA A 56 0.50 24.31 5.73
CA ALA A 56 1.33 25.33 5.08
C ALA A 56 2.21 26.09 6.08
N LYS A 57 1.66 26.43 7.25
CA LYS A 57 2.42 27.05 8.35
C LYS A 57 3.51 26.10 8.89
N ALA A 58 3.16 24.86 9.18
CA ALA A 58 4.11 23.84 9.63
C ALA A 58 5.24 23.62 8.60
N GLN A 59 4.95 23.75 7.31
CA GLN A 59 5.94 23.65 6.23
C GLN A 59 6.92 24.83 6.25
N LEU A 60 6.43 26.05 6.51
CA LEU A 60 7.26 27.24 6.67
C LEU A 60 8.12 27.18 7.95
N ASP A 61 7.57 26.63 9.03
CA ASP A 61 8.30 26.48 10.29
C ASP A 61 9.40 25.42 10.16
N LEU A 62 9.07 24.26 9.56
CA LEU A 62 10.05 23.21 9.32
C LEU A 62 11.11 23.61 8.31
N THR A 63 10.82 24.47 7.33
CA THR A 63 11.84 24.94 6.38
C THR A 63 12.92 25.78 7.04
N LYS A 64 12.57 26.52 8.10
CA LYS A 64 13.52 27.31 8.92
C LYS A 64 14.26 26.46 9.97
N ALA A 65 13.73 25.29 10.31
CA ALA A 65 14.32 24.40 11.29
C ALA A 65 15.59 23.72 10.77
N ASP A 66 16.52 23.41 11.68
CA ASP A 66 17.78 22.74 11.39
C ASP A 66 17.58 21.35 10.77
N HIS A 67 18.59 20.88 10.04
CA HIS A 67 18.63 19.55 9.40
C HIS A 67 18.93 18.39 10.38
N ALA A 68 18.56 18.56 11.65
CA ALA A 68 18.68 17.50 12.64
C ALA A 68 17.80 16.28 12.25
N PRO A 69 18.19 15.04 12.62
CA PRO A 69 17.49 13.82 12.20
C PRO A 69 15.97 13.84 12.49
N HIS A 70 15.56 14.36 13.64
CA HIS A 70 14.16 14.50 14.03
C HIS A 70 13.39 15.47 13.12
N ASN A 71 13.97 16.62 12.78
CA ASN A 71 13.36 17.61 11.90
C ASN A 71 13.29 17.13 10.46
N THR A 72 14.29 16.38 10.00
CA THR A 72 14.29 15.73 8.69
C THR A 72 13.15 14.70 8.59
N LEU A 73 12.93 13.90 9.64
CA LEU A 73 11.78 13.00 9.74
C LEU A 73 10.44 13.75 9.72
N ARG A 74 10.29 14.79 10.56
CA ARG A 74 9.07 15.62 10.59
C ARG A 74 8.79 16.27 9.23
N ARG A 75 9.83 16.68 8.50
CA ARG A 75 9.72 17.25 7.15
C ARG A 75 9.28 16.22 6.13
N ALA A 76 9.83 15.01 6.16
CA ALA A 76 9.40 13.92 5.29
C ALA A 76 7.93 13.51 5.56
N MET A 77 7.54 13.42 6.83
CA MET A 77 6.15 13.16 7.25
C MET A 77 5.20 14.24 6.72
N LEU A 78 5.54 15.51 6.89
CA LEU A 78 4.72 16.62 6.42
C LEU A 78 4.57 16.61 4.89
N GLN A 79 5.66 16.43 4.14
CA GLN A 79 5.63 16.34 2.67
C GLN A 79 4.72 15.21 2.19
N ALA A 80 4.79 14.04 2.83
CA ALA A 80 3.92 12.92 2.48
C ALA A 80 2.44 13.20 2.78
N THR A 81 2.12 14.06 3.74
CA THR A 81 0.72 14.40 4.08
C THR A 81 0.07 15.41 3.14
N VAL A 82 0.84 16.38 2.61
CA VAL A 82 0.32 17.41 1.69
C VAL A 82 -0.01 16.83 0.30
N ARG A 83 0.60 15.70 -0.08
CA ARG A 83 0.33 14.93 -1.31
C ARG A 83 0.32 15.75 -2.60
N GLY A 84 1.38 16.51 -2.86
CA GLY A 84 1.64 17.05 -4.19
C GLY A 84 2.30 16.03 -5.13
N PRO A 85 2.24 16.24 -6.45
CA PRO A 85 2.88 15.37 -7.43
C PRO A 85 4.41 15.34 -7.19
N GLY A 86 4.95 14.15 -6.94
CA GLY A 86 6.38 13.95 -6.63
C GLY A 86 6.77 14.21 -5.17
N ASP A 87 5.84 14.61 -4.30
CA ASP A 87 6.14 14.85 -2.88
C ASP A 87 6.52 13.57 -2.15
N LEU A 88 5.90 12.44 -2.48
CA LEU A 88 6.30 11.14 -1.93
C LEU A 88 7.74 10.79 -2.30
N ALA A 89 8.16 11.01 -3.55
CA ALA A 89 9.52 10.73 -3.98
C ALA A 89 10.54 11.63 -3.26
N ARG A 90 10.20 12.91 -3.04
CA ARG A 90 11.03 13.84 -2.26
C ARG A 90 11.10 13.44 -0.78
N ALA A 91 9.97 13.06 -0.19
CA ALA A 91 9.91 12.60 1.19
C ALA A 91 10.76 11.33 1.40
N GLN A 92 10.73 10.40 0.45
CA GLN A 92 11.59 9.20 0.47
C GLN A 92 13.07 9.56 0.40
N ALA A 93 13.45 10.46 -0.50
CA ALA A 93 14.84 10.88 -0.63
C ALA A 93 15.39 11.53 0.65
N LEU A 94 14.54 12.17 1.47
CA LEU A 94 14.93 12.70 2.78
C LEU A 94 15.17 11.61 3.84
N LEU A 95 14.53 10.44 3.69
CA LEU A 95 14.62 9.33 4.66
C LEU A 95 15.81 8.41 4.39
N GLU A 96 16.26 8.29 3.13
CA GLU A 96 17.36 7.40 2.73
C GLU A 96 18.66 7.61 3.53
N PRO A 97 19.14 8.87 3.75
CA PRO A 97 20.34 9.10 4.54
C PRO A 97 20.15 8.77 6.02
N LEU A 98 18.93 8.92 6.56
CA LEU A 98 18.62 8.59 7.94
C LEU A 98 18.54 7.08 8.17
N ALA A 99 18.06 6.33 7.17
CA ALA A 99 17.98 4.88 7.20
C ALA A 99 19.36 4.20 7.19
N THR A 100 20.39 4.88 6.68
CA THR A 100 21.77 4.37 6.55
C THR A 100 22.77 5.03 7.51
N ALA A 101 22.32 6.02 8.30
CA ALA A 101 23.19 6.77 9.20
C ALA A 101 23.70 5.92 10.38
N THR A 102 24.96 6.17 10.75
CA THR A 102 25.67 5.47 11.84
C THR A 102 25.78 6.28 13.13
N GLY A 103 25.30 7.53 13.16
CA GLY A 103 25.28 8.36 14.37
C GLY A 103 24.27 7.84 15.40
N LYS A 104 24.59 7.91 16.69
CA LYS A 104 23.79 7.35 17.79
C LYS A 104 22.31 7.74 17.74
N ASP A 105 22.01 9.02 17.53
CA ASP A 105 20.65 9.55 17.46
C ASP A 105 19.92 9.12 16.17
N ALA A 106 20.66 9.03 15.06
CA ALA A 106 20.10 8.58 13.79
C ALA A 106 19.84 7.06 13.79
N GLN A 107 20.63 6.29 14.54
CA GLN A 107 20.50 4.84 14.65
C GLN A 107 19.22 4.41 15.36
N LEU A 108 18.76 5.20 16.35
CA LEU A 108 17.47 4.99 17.01
C LEU A 108 16.28 5.29 16.08
N LEU A 109 16.46 6.25 15.16
CA LEU A 109 15.43 6.68 14.21
C LEU A 109 15.44 5.90 12.90
N ALA A 110 16.52 5.19 12.59
CA ALA A 110 16.69 4.43 11.35
C ALA A 110 15.54 3.42 11.08
N PRO A 111 15.05 2.64 12.07
CA PRO A 111 13.94 1.71 11.84
C PRO A 111 12.65 2.44 11.42
N LEU A 112 12.38 3.62 12.01
CA LEU A 112 11.22 4.42 11.63
C LEU A 112 11.39 4.99 10.22
N ALA A 113 12.59 5.48 9.87
CA ALA A 113 12.88 5.98 8.54
C ALA A 113 12.72 4.89 7.47
N GLN A 114 13.17 3.67 7.73
CA GLN A 114 13.00 2.52 6.84
C GLN A 114 11.52 2.14 6.67
N LEU A 115 10.74 2.11 7.75
CA LEU A 115 9.31 1.82 7.71
C LEU A 115 8.53 2.87 6.90
N LEU A 116 8.84 4.16 7.10
CA LEU A 116 8.20 5.23 6.34
C LEU A 116 8.64 5.21 4.87
N GLY A 117 9.92 4.92 4.60
CA GLY A 117 10.45 4.80 3.25
C GLY A 117 9.72 3.72 2.43
N SER A 118 9.49 2.54 3.02
CA SER A 118 8.74 1.47 2.38
C SER A 118 7.26 1.83 2.19
N GLN A 119 6.63 2.41 3.21
CA GLN A 119 5.24 2.87 3.13
C GLN A 119 5.04 3.88 1.99
N TYR A 120 5.93 4.87 1.86
CA TYR A 120 5.84 5.88 0.80
C TYR A 120 6.08 5.28 -0.59
N ALA A 121 6.86 4.19 -0.68
CA ALA A 121 7.09 3.49 -1.94
C ALA A 121 5.82 2.76 -2.40
N GLU A 122 5.13 2.14 -1.45
CA GLU A 122 3.86 1.47 -1.68
C GLU A 122 2.76 2.48 -2.05
N LEU A 123 2.67 3.60 -1.33
CA LEU A 123 1.72 4.68 -1.65
C LEU A 123 1.91 5.19 -3.08
N ARG A 124 3.16 5.43 -3.49
CA ARG A 124 3.45 5.86 -4.87
C ARG A 124 3.02 4.82 -5.91
N ARG A 125 3.27 3.53 -5.68
CA ARG A 125 2.82 2.45 -6.58
C ARG A 125 1.29 2.37 -6.66
N GLN A 126 0.60 2.66 -5.55
CA GLN A 126 -0.86 2.72 -5.51
C GLN A 126 -1.38 3.91 -6.31
N GLU A 127 -0.79 5.09 -6.16
CA GLU A 127 -1.11 6.29 -6.95
C GLU A 127 -0.93 6.02 -8.45
N ASP A 128 0.22 5.45 -8.85
CA ASP A 128 0.49 5.07 -10.25
C ASP A 128 -0.55 4.06 -10.80
N SER A 129 -1.07 3.17 -9.94
CA SER A 129 -2.09 2.18 -10.32
C SER A 129 -3.47 2.83 -10.47
N ILE A 130 -3.82 3.75 -9.57
CA ILE A 130 -5.06 4.53 -9.62
C ILE A 130 -5.10 5.36 -10.91
N ASP A 131 -4.00 6.01 -11.29
CA ASP A 131 -3.91 6.82 -12.51
C ASP A 131 -4.11 5.97 -13.78
N LYS A 132 -3.52 4.77 -13.82
CA LYS A 132 -3.72 3.82 -14.91
C LYS A 132 -5.18 3.36 -15.01
N LEU A 133 -5.79 3.00 -13.88
CA LEU A 133 -7.20 2.57 -13.85
C LEU A 133 -8.14 3.71 -14.26
N ASN A 134 -7.89 4.94 -13.81
CA ASN A 134 -8.66 6.12 -14.21
C ASN A 134 -8.56 6.38 -15.71
N THR A 135 -7.38 6.18 -16.31
CA THR A 135 -7.18 6.30 -17.76
C THR A 135 -7.97 5.23 -18.51
N GLN A 136 -7.89 3.97 -18.08
CA GLN A 136 -8.65 2.86 -18.67
C GLN A 136 -10.16 3.07 -18.57
N LEU A 137 -10.65 3.57 -17.42
CA LEU A 137 -12.07 3.86 -17.21
C LEU A 137 -12.56 4.94 -18.20
N ARG A 138 -11.79 6.01 -18.38
CA ARG A 138 -12.14 7.08 -19.35
C ARG A 138 -12.18 6.56 -20.78
N ASP A 139 -11.23 5.71 -21.17
CA ASP A 139 -11.20 5.13 -22.51
C ASP A 139 -12.31 4.10 -22.73
N ALA A 140 -12.65 3.30 -21.71
CA ALA A 140 -13.80 2.40 -21.75
C ALA A 140 -15.12 3.16 -21.88
N GLN A 141 -15.29 4.26 -21.14
CA GLN A 141 -16.48 5.12 -21.25
C GLN A 141 -16.62 5.70 -22.66
N ARG A 142 -15.53 6.22 -23.24
CA ARG A 142 -15.53 6.70 -24.64
C ARG A 142 -15.95 5.61 -25.63
N ARG A 143 -15.49 4.37 -25.44
CA ARG A 143 -15.90 3.24 -26.30
C ARG A 143 -17.38 2.93 -26.14
N ILE A 144 -17.92 2.99 -24.93
CA ILE A 144 -19.36 2.79 -24.67
C ILE A 144 -20.17 3.87 -25.37
N ASP A 145 -19.77 5.14 -25.26
CA ASP A 145 -20.47 6.25 -25.90
C ASP A 145 -20.49 6.08 -27.43
N LEU A 146 -19.36 5.71 -28.04
CA LEU A 146 -19.27 5.41 -29.48
C LEU A 146 -20.15 4.22 -29.90
N LEU A 147 -20.26 3.19 -29.07
CA LEU A 147 -21.12 2.04 -29.35
C LEU A 147 -22.60 2.44 -29.24
N ASN A 148 -22.96 3.28 -28.28
CA ASN A 148 -24.32 3.81 -28.14
C ASN A 148 -24.70 4.69 -29.33
N GLU A 149 -23.80 5.56 -29.81
CA GLU A 149 -24.03 6.34 -31.03
C GLU A 149 -24.30 5.43 -32.24
N LYS A 150 -23.55 4.34 -32.40
CA LYS A 150 -23.78 3.36 -33.47
C LYS A 150 -25.11 2.64 -33.33
N LEU A 151 -25.50 2.25 -32.11
CA LEU A 151 -26.78 1.61 -31.86
C LEU A 151 -27.95 2.54 -32.18
N GLU A 152 -27.89 3.80 -31.76
CA GLU A 152 -28.91 4.80 -32.11
C GLU A 152 -28.95 5.07 -33.62
N ALA A 153 -27.80 5.11 -34.30
CA ALA A 153 -27.75 5.21 -35.76
C ALA A 153 -28.44 4.00 -36.44
N LEU A 154 -28.18 2.77 -35.98
CA LEU A 154 -28.83 1.57 -36.50
C LEU A 154 -30.34 1.56 -36.25
N LYS A 155 -30.78 1.97 -35.05
CA LYS A 155 -32.20 2.09 -34.70
C LYS A 155 -32.92 3.14 -35.55
N ASN A 156 -32.25 4.24 -35.89
CA ASN A 156 -32.80 5.25 -36.81
C ASN A 156 -32.93 4.71 -38.23
N ILE A 157 -31.99 3.87 -38.69
CA ILE A 157 -32.11 3.15 -39.97
C ILE A 157 -33.31 2.21 -39.93
N GLU A 158 -33.47 1.40 -38.89
CA GLU A 158 -34.61 0.49 -38.73
C GLU A 158 -35.96 1.25 -38.75
N ARG A 159 -36.04 2.38 -38.04
CA ARG A 159 -37.24 3.22 -38.04
C ARG A 159 -37.52 3.83 -39.42
N SER A 160 -36.50 4.29 -40.14
CA SER A 160 -36.72 4.86 -41.48
C SER A 160 -37.11 3.82 -42.53
N LEU A 161 -36.64 2.57 -42.39
CA LEU A 161 -37.03 1.46 -43.26
C LEU A 161 -38.46 0.98 -43.00
N SER A 162 -38.90 0.93 -41.75
CA SER A 162 -40.28 0.54 -41.38
C SER A 162 -41.32 1.62 -41.70
N VAL A 163 -40.94 2.90 -41.73
CA VAL A 163 -41.84 4.03 -42.04
C VAL A 163 -42.06 4.23 -43.54
N ARG A 164 -41.22 3.68 -44.43
CA ARG A 164 -41.48 3.68 -45.87
C ARG A 164 -42.66 2.74 -46.15
N PRO A 165 -43.89 3.25 -46.40
CA PRO A 165 -45.03 2.39 -46.64
C PRO A 165 -44.83 1.69 -47.98
N ALA A 166 -45.56 0.58 -48.18
CA ALA A 166 -45.72 -0.09 -49.47
C ALA A 166 -46.32 0.87 -50.53
N ALA A 167 -45.54 1.82 -51.03
CA ALA A 167 -45.81 2.55 -52.26
C ALA A 167 -45.37 1.64 -53.42
N GLY A 168 -46.16 0.60 -53.66
CA GLY A 168 -45.85 -0.43 -54.64
C GLY A 168 -46.83 -1.59 -54.64
N ALA A 169 -48.12 -1.34 -54.40
CA ALA A 169 -49.19 -2.28 -54.69
C ALA A 169 -50.40 -1.48 -55.20
N ALA A 170 -50.30 -0.98 -56.43
CA ALA A 170 -51.44 -0.49 -57.18
C ALA A 170 -51.25 -0.79 -58.67
N LYS A 171 -52.14 -1.69 -59.14
CA LYS A 171 -52.38 -2.21 -60.49
C LYS A 171 -51.39 -3.21 -61.07
#